data_AF-A0A1Q3V1Q1-F1
#
_entry.id   AF-A0A1Q3V1Q1-F1
#
_cell.length_a   1.000
_cell.length_b   1.000
_cell.length_c   1.000
_cell.angle_alpha   90.00
_cell.angle_beta   90.00
_cell.angle_gamma   90.00
#
_symmetry.space_group_name_H-M   'P 1'
#
loop_
_entity.id
_entity.type
_entity.pdbx_description
1 polymer ?
#
loop_
_entity_poly.entity_id
_entity_poly.type
_entity_poly.pdbx_seq_one_letter_code
_entity_poly.pdbx_strand_id
1 'polypeptide(L)'
;MSAPNPTACLLVIGNEVLSGRTQDANIRFLAIGLGELGIPLREVRIIPDVAQTIIDTVNEVRAKFTYVFTTGGIGPTHDDITSECVAAAFGVPWEPHPEAWARMERSYPPGGFNAARQRMATMPRGATLIDNALSVAPGFQIGNVYVMAGVPRVMQSMFEWLAPKLQGGAKVVSRAVHAIGLAEGLIAEGLTGVQARYPDLDLGSYPFYRPSGNGVSIVAKGTDAARAEAAIAEVTTLIAGLDRTPVQGEPPE
;
A
#
# COMPACT_ATOMS: atom_id res chain seq x y z
N MET A 1 -17.55 -19.20 -9.62
CA MET A 1 -16.84 -17.90 -9.60
C MET A 1 -16.03 -17.88 -8.31
N SER A 2 -14.73 -17.55 -8.37
CA SER A 2 -13.93 -17.39 -7.14
C SER A 2 -14.50 -16.24 -6.29
N ALA A 3 -14.33 -16.31 -4.97
CA ALA A 3 -14.60 -15.15 -4.12
C ALA A 3 -13.78 -13.94 -4.60
N PRO A 4 -14.31 -12.71 -4.49
CA PRO A 4 -13.57 -11.52 -4.86
C PRO A 4 -12.30 -11.39 -4.01
N ASN A 5 -11.23 -10.89 -4.61
CA ASN A 5 -9.97 -10.66 -3.90
C ASN A 5 -10.18 -9.75 -2.68
N PRO A 6 -9.49 -10.01 -1.56
CA PRO A 6 -9.49 -9.11 -0.41
C PRO A 6 -8.85 -7.77 -0.78
N THR A 7 -9.34 -6.67 -0.22
CA THR A 7 -8.90 -5.31 -0.55
C THR A 7 -8.10 -4.68 0.58
N ALA A 8 -7.22 -3.75 0.23
CA ALA A 8 -6.42 -3.02 1.21
C ALA A 8 -6.60 -1.50 1.14
N CYS A 9 -6.44 -0.84 2.29
CA CYS A 9 -6.20 0.60 2.42
C CYS A 9 -4.91 0.84 3.21
N LEU A 10 -4.16 1.89 2.86
CA LEU A 10 -2.99 2.35 3.59
C LEU A 10 -3.21 3.75 4.16
N LEU A 11 -2.95 3.92 5.46
CA LEU A 11 -2.87 5.21 6.13
C LEU A 11 -1.40 5.56 6.39
N VAL A 12 -0.90 6.59 5.71
CA VAL A 12 0.38 7.21 6.01
C VAL A 12 0.14 8.32 7.03
N ILE A 13 0.65 8.15 8.25
CA ILE A 13 0.43 9.05 9.37
C ILE A 13 1.75 9.77 9.64
N GLY A 14 1.79 11.07 9.37
CA GLY A 14 3.01 11.86 9.54
C GLY A 14 2.93 13.26 8.92
N ASN A 15 3.11 14.28 9.73
CA ASN A 15 3.14 15.68 9.30
C ASN A 15 4.28 16.00 8.32
N GLU A 16 5.40 15.28 8.39
CA GLU A 16 6.55 15.42 7.49
C GLU A 16 6.24 15.03 6.04
N VAL A 17 5.33 14.09 5.83
CA VAL A 17 4.85 13.71 4.50
C VAL A 17 3.92 14.80 3.96
N LEU A 18 2.98 15.28 4.79
CA LEU A 18 2.05 16.35 4.42
C LEU A 18 2.74 17.69 4.13
N SER A 19 3.82 18.00 4.86
CA SER A 19 4.62 19.21 4.62
C SER A 19 5.58 19.08 3.43
N GLY A 20 5.67 17.90 2.81
CA GLY A 20 6.61 17.64 1.72
C GLY A 20 8.07 17.56 2.16
N ARG A 21 8.35 17.57 3.47
CA ARG A 21 9.72 17.41 4.01
C ARG A 21 10.30 16.05 3.68
N THR A 22 9.46 15.02 3.67
CA THR A 22 9.85 13.65 3.38
C THR A 22 9.00 13.11 2.25
N GLN A 23 9.66 12.63 1.19
CA GLN A 23 8.99 11.86 0.16
C GLN A 23 8.68 10.46 0.69
N ASP A 24 7.41 10.06 0.62
CA ASP A 24 7.02 8.71 1.01
C ASP A 24 7.64 7.66 0.08
N ALA A 25 8.21 6.62 0.67
CA ALA A 25 8.73 5.44 -0.02
C ALA A 25 7.96 4.15 0.32
N ASN A 26 6.99 4.24 1.24
CA ASN A 26 6.27 3.10 1.80
C ASN A 26 5.14 2.64 0.88
N ILE A 27 4.41 3.59 0.28
CA ILE A 27 3.27 3.34 -0.60
C ILE A 27 3.66 2.42 -1.75
N ARG A 28 4.74 2.75 -2.48
CA ARG A 28 5.18 1.97 -3.64
C ARG A 28 5.51 0.54 -3.26
N PHE A 29 6.30 0.36 -2.20
CA PHE A 29 6.72 -0.97 -1.76
C PHE A 29 5.51 -1.83 -1.36
N LEU A 30 4.61 -1.27 -0.54
CA LEU A 30 3.44 -1.98 -0.05
C LEU A 30 2.47 -2.31 -1.20
N ALA A 31 2.25 -1.38 -2.13
CA ALA A 31 1.36 -1.61 -3.28
C ALA A 31 1.85 -2.76 -4.17
N ILE A 32 3.16 -2.85 -4.42
CA ILE A 32 3.76 -3.93 -5.20
C ILE A 32 3.60 -5.25 -4.46
N GLY A 33 4.02 -5.31 -3.19
CA GLY A 33 3.97 -6.55 -2.40
C GLY A 33 2.55 -7.08 -2.19
N LEU A 34 1.57 -6.20 -1.94
CA LEU A 34 0.16 -6.59 -1.84
C LEU A 34 -0.40 -7.06 -3.19
N GLY A 35 0.00 -6.44 -4.30
CA GLY A 35 -0.37 -6.87 -5.65
C GLY A 35 0.07 -8.30 -5.97
N GLU A 36 1.28 -8.68 -5.54
CA GLU A 36 1.81 -10.05 -5.68
C GLU A 36 1.02 -11.09 -4.87
N LEU A 37 0.38 -10.66 -3.79
CA LEU A 37 -0.53 -11.47 -2.96
C LEU A 37 -1.98 -11.44 -3.50
N GLY A 38 -2.25 -10.72 -4.58
CA GLY A 38 -3.61 -10.54 -5.08
C GLY A 38 -4.49 -9.69 -4.14
N ILE A 39 -3.88 -8.79 -3.36
CA ILE A 39 -4.56 -7.84 -2.47
C ILE A 39 -4.48 -6.46 -3.11
N PRO A 40 -5.45 -6.01 -3.93
CA PRO A 40 -5.41 -4.67 -4.49
C PRO A 40 -5.45 -3.60 -3.40
N LEU A 41 -4.43 -2.74 -3.38
CA LEU A 41 -4.43 -1.49 -2.61
C LEU A 41 -5.36 -0.50 -3.31
N ARG A 42 -6.54 -0.25 -2.72
CA ARG A 42 -7.63 0.53 -3.32
C ARG A 42 -7.61 1.98 -2.91
N GLU A 43 -7.06 2.29 -1.75
CA GLU A 43 -7.08 3.63 -1.20
C GLU A 43 -5.83 3.88 -0.36
N VAL A 44 -5.24 5.07 -0.54
CA VAL A 44 -4.17 5.58 0.32
C VAL A 44 -4.63 6.93 0.88
N ARG A 45 -4.49 7.13 2.18
CA ARG A 45 -4.69 8.43 2.83
C ARG A 45 -3.40 8.84 3.51
N ILE A 46 -2.99 10.08 3.30
CA ILE A 46 -1.92 10.72 4.06
C ILE A 46 -2.59 11.68 5.03
N ILE A 47 -2.42 11.46 6.34
CA ILE A 47 -3.16 12.17 7.39
C ILE A 47 -2.19 12.73 8.46
N PRO A 48 -2.56 13.83 9.13
CA PRO A 48 -1.71 14.44 10.14
C PRO A 48 -1.70 13.65 11.45
N ASP A 49 -0.70 13.91 12.29
CA ASP A 49 -0.58 13.40 13.66
C ASP A 49 -1.60 14.08 14.60
N VAL A 50 -2.88 13.92 14.30
CA VAL A 50 -4.01 14.48 15.07
C VAL A 50 -4.90 13.33 15.51
N ALA A 51 -5.06 13.17 16.82
CA ALA A 51 -5.70 11.99 17.41
C ALA A 51 -7.09 11.69 16.84
N GLN A 52 -7.97 12.70 16.81
CA GLN A 52 -9.34 12.51 16.30
C GLN A 52 -9.34 12.12 14.81
N THR A 53 -8.46 12.74 14.01
CA THR A 53 -8.31 12.42 12.58
C THR A 53 -7.88 10.96 12.38
N ILE A 54 -6.90 10.48 13.16
CA ILE A 54 -6.44 9.09 13.10
C ILE A 54 -7.58 8.14 13.51
N ILE A 55 -8.25 8.40 14.63
CA ILE A 55 -9.33 7.57 15.17
C ILE A 55 -10.47 7.44 14.15
N ASP A 56 -10.96 8.57 13.63
CA ASP A 56 -12.09 8.59 12.69
C ASP A 56 -11.71 7.90 11.38
N THR A 57 -10.51 8.18 10.86
CA THR A 57 -10.04 7.56 9.62
C THR A 57 -9.91 6.05 9.76
N VAL A 58 -9.29 5.57 10.85
CA VAL A 58 -9.15 4.13 11.13
C VAL A 58 -10.52 3.47 11.21
N ASN A 59 -11.47 4.07 11.94
CA ASN A 59 -12.84 3.56 12.05
C ASN A 59 -13.55 3.48 10.70
N GLU A 60 -13.40 4.50 9.88
CA GLU A 60 -14.01 4.56 8.55
C GLU A 60 -13.44 3.46 7.63
N VAL A 61 -12.11 3.38 7.51
CA VAL A 61 -11.49 2.48 6.52
C VAL A 61 -11.50 1.02 6.96
N ARG A 62 -11.43 0.73 8.27
CA ARG A 62 -11.49 -0.66 8.76
C ARG A 62 -12.84 -1.33 8.54
N ALA A 63 -13.90 -0.53 8.39
CA ALA A 63 -15.23 -1.02 8.03
C ALA A 63 -15.40 -1.25 6.52
N LYS A 64 -14.55 -0.62 5.69
CA LYS A 64 -14.65 -0.64 4.21
C LYS A 64 -13.72 -1.66 3.55
N PHE A 65 -12.57 -1.94 4.14
CA PHE A 65 -11.52 -2.76 3.52
C PHE A 65 -11.23 -4.04 4.30
N THR A 66 -10.78 -5.08 3.58
CA THR A 66 -10.38 -6.34 4.21
C THR A 66 -9.13 -6.17 5.07
N TYR A 67 -8.18 -5.37 4.60
CA TYR A 67 -6.93 -5.06 5.31
C TYR A 67 -6.73 -3.55 5.39
N VAL A 68 -6.33 -3.05 6.56
CA VAL A 68 -5.92 -1.66 6.75
C VAL A 68 -4.50 -1.67 7.26
N PHE A 69 -3.60 -1.05 6.50
CA PHE A 69 -2.22 -0.86 6.91
C PHE A 69 -2.03 0.57 7.39
N THR A 70 -1.20 0.77 8.40
CA THR A 70 -0.73 2.11 8.76
C THR A 70 0.79 2.14 8.80
N THR A 71 1.37 3.30 8.48
CA THR A 71 2.81 3.56 8.62
C THR A 71 3.01 4.89 9.31
N GLY A 72 3.85 4.91 10.35
CA GLY A 72 4.19 6.13 11.09
C GLY A 72 3.49 6.25 12.45
N GLY A 73 4.02 7.13 13.30
CA GLY A 73 3.47 7.46 14.61
C GLY A 73 3.56 6.37 15.68
N ILE A 74 4.51 5.43 15.59
CA ILE A 74 4.74 4.37 16.60
C ILE A 74 6.15 4.39 17.23
N GLY A 75 6.92 5.44 16.99
CA GLY A 75 8.21 5.65 17.62
C GLY A 75 8.13 6.13 19.07
N PRO A 76 9.25 6.62 19.62
CA PRO A 76 9.35 7.03 21.02
C PRO A 76 8.97 8.49 21.29
N THR A 77 8.68 9.31 20.26
CA THR A 77 8.48 10.76 20.45
C THR A 77 7.03 11.08 20.84
N HIS A 78 6.78 12.36 21.14
CA HIS A 78 5.50 12.82 21.69
C HIS A 78 4.40 12.91 20.63
N ASP A 79 4.79 13.10 19.39
CA ASP A 79 3.98 13.06 18.18
C ASP A 79 3.73 11.64 17.66
N ASP A 80 4.43 10.62 18.18
CA ASP A 80 4.12 9.21 17.93
C ASP A 80 2.88 8.76 18.73
N ILE A 81 1.70 9.02 18.16
CA ILE A 81 0.39 8.78 18.79
C ILE A 81 -0.47 7.70 18.10
N THR A 82 0.01 7.06 17.05
CA THR A 82 -0.77 6.07 16.26
C THR A 82 -1.23 4.90 17.13
N SER A 83 -0.35 4.32 17.96
CA SER A 83 -0.71 3.16 18.79
C SER A 83 -1.85 3.45 19.77
N GLU A 84 -1.81 4.62 20.39
CA GLU A 84 -2.83 5.11 21.34
C GLU A 84 -4.15 5.39 20.61
N CYS A 85 -4.09 6.04 19.45
CA CYS A 85 -5.28 6.33 18.62
C CYS A 85 -5.93 5.06 18.10
N VAL A 86 -5.15 4.05 17.70
CA VAL A 86 -5.69 2.75 17.29
C VAL A 86 -6.37 2.06 18.49
N ALA A 87 -5.81 2.11 19.70
CA ALA A 87 -6.47 1.57 20.88
C ALA A 87 -7.84 2.23 21.12
N ALA A 88 -7.89 3.56 21.03
CA ALA A 88 -9.11 4.35 21.14
C ALA A 88 -10.14 3.98 20.05
N ALA A 89 -9.71 3.81 18.80
CA ALA A 89 -10.59 3.40 17.70
C ALA A 89 -11.21 2.00 17.95
N PHE A 90 -10.47 1.07 18.56
CA PHE A 90 -10.98 -0.25 18.95
C PHE A 90 -11.73 -0.26 20.27
N GLY A 91 -11.79 0.85 21.01
CA GLY A 91 -12.45 0.93 22.31
C GLY A 91 -11.80 0.05 23.38
N VAL A 92 -10.49 -0.20 23.26
CA VAL A 92 -9.72 -1.04 24.18
C VAL A 92 -8.61 -0.24 24.87
N PRO A 93 -8.13 -0.68 26.04
CA PRO A 93 -7.02 -0.02 26.71
C PRO A 93 -5.73 0.01 25.88
N TRP A 94 -4.98 1.10 25.98
CA TRP A 94 -3.59 1.21 25.52
C TRP A 94 -2.66 0.88 26.69
N GLU A 95 -2.06 -0.31 26.68
CA GLU A 95 -1.32 -0.84 27.84
C GLU A 95 -0.04 -1.60 27.42
N PRO A 96 0.91 -1.79 28.36
CA PRO A 96 2.11 -2.56 28.09
C PRO A 96 1.81 -3.96 27.55
N HIS A 97 2.35 -4.30 26.39
CA HIS A 97 2.25 -5.67 25.87
C HIS A 97 3.33 -6.54 26.51
N PRO A 98 3.00 -7.61 27.25
CA PRO A 98 3.95 -8.36 28.05
C PRO A 98 5.17 -8.84 27.26
N GLU A 99 4.94 -9.38 26.06
CA GLU A 99 6.02 -9.90 25.21
C GLU A 99 6.91 -8.80 24.62
N ALA A 100 6.34 -7.73 24.06
CA ALA A 100 7.12 -6.61 23.53
C ALA A 100 7.91 -5.91 24.63
N TRP A 101 7.30 -5.73 25.80
CA TRP A 101 7.92 -5.14 26.98
C TRP A 101 9.16 -5.92 27.40
N ALA A 102 9.02 -7.23 27.61
CA ALA A 102 10.14 -8.09 28.03
C ALA A 102 11.26 -8.13 26.98
N ARG A 103 10.90 -8.17 25.68
CA ARG A 103 11.88 -8.13 24.58
C ARG A 103 12.67 -6.83 24.58
N MET A 104 11.97 -5.69 24.67
CA MET A 104 12.60 -4.37 24.66
C MET A 104 13.44 -4.13 25.92
N GLU A 105 12.93 -4.46 27.10
CA GLU A 105 13.66 -4.34 28.36
C GLU A 105 14.99 -5.08 28.32
N ARG A 106 15.00 -6.33 27.82
CA ARG A 106 16.22 -7.13 27.69
C ARG A 106 17.21 -6.58 26.67
N SER A 107 16.74 -5.84 25.68
CA SER A 107 17.60 -5.27 24.62
C SER A 107 18.26 -3.96 25.00
N TYR A 108 17.89 -3.35 26.13
CA TYR A 108 18.52 -2.13 26.62
C TYR A 108 19.39 -2.40 27.86
N PRO A 109 20.48 -1.64 28.07
CA PRO A 109 21.21 -1.70 29.33
C PRO A 109 20.31 -1.24 30.49
N PRO A 110 20.65 -1.57 31.76
CA PRO A 110 19.92 -1.07 32.92
C PRO A 110 19.69 0.44 32.86
N GLY A 111 18.44 0.88 33.06
CA GLY A 111 18.03 2.29 32.94
C GLY A 111 17.87 2.80 31.50
N GLY A 112 18.26 2.02 30.50
CA GLY A 112 18.11 2.34 29.08
C GLY A 112 16.67 2.17 28.57
N PHE A 113 15.84 1.32 29.18
CA PHE A 113 14.44 1.18 28.80
C PHE A 113 13.56 2.26 29.48
N ASN A 114 13.80 3.51 29.07
CA ASN A 114 13.11 4.69 29.61
C ASN A 114 11.66 4.82 29.13
N ALA A 115 10.91 5.78 29.69
CA ALA A 115 9.50 6.01 29.38
C ALA A 115 9.21 6.17 27.87
N ALA A 116 10.07 6.87 27.13
CA ALA A 116 9.94 7.05 25.68
C ALA A 116 10.03 5.70 24.93
N ARG A 117 10.94 4.82 25.32
CA ARG A 117 11.07 3.47 24.74
C ARG A 117 9.95 2.53 25.19
N GLN A 118 9.46 2.68 26.43
CA GLN A 118 8.32 1.92 26.95
C GLN A 118 7.03 2.19 26.17
N ARG A 119 6.83 3.41 25.65
CA ARG A 119 5.72 3.72 24.73
C ARG A 119 5.69 2.79 23.51
N MET A 120 6.84 2.47 22.93
CA MET A 120 6.96 1.55 21.78
C MET A 120 6.61 0.09 22.14
N ALA A 121 6.56 -0.26 23.42
CA ALA A 121 6.09 -1.56 23.91
C ALA A 121 4.63 -1.53 24.41
N THR A 122 3.95 -0.40 24.26
CA THR A 122 2.56 -0.17 24.70
C THR A 122 1.65 -0.14 23.48
N MET A 123 0.60 -0.95 23.48
CA MET A 123 -0.28 -1.14 22.32
C MET A 123 -1.71 -1.51 22.76
N PRO A 124 -2.69 -1.58 21.83
CA PRO A 124 -4.04 -1.96 22.18
C PRO A 124 -4.12 -3.34 22.84
N ARG A 125 -4.93 -3.50 23.88
CA ARG A 125 -5.21 -4.82 24.47
C ARG A 125 -5.74 -5.78 23.41
N GLY A 126 -5.15 -6.96 23.33
CA GLY A 126 -5.50 -8.00 22.35
C GLY A 126 -4.78 -7.86 21.00
N ALA A 127 -3.84 -6.92 20.88
CA ALA A 127 -2.99 -6.85 19.70
C ALA A 127 -2.03 -8.05 19.60
N THR A 128 -1.68 -8.42 18.36
CA THR A 128 -0.65 -9.43 18.05
C THR A 128 0.56 -8.73 17.46
N LEU A 129 1.77 -9.13 17.84
CA LEU A 129 3.00 -8.47 17.38
C LEU A 129 3.25 -8.70 15.88
N ILE A 130 3.76 -7.66 15.22
CA ILE A 130 4.36 -7.75 13.88
C ILE A 130 5.87 -7.59 14.04
N ASP A 131 6.61 -8.67 13.85
CA ASP A 131 8.06 -8.67 14.00
C ASP A 131 8.77 -8.07 12.78
N ASN A 132 10.04 -7.72 12.98
CA ASN A 132 10.95 -7.28 11.94
C ASN A 132 12.40 -7.64 12.31
N ALA A 133 13.28 -7.69 11.32
CA ALA A 133 14.67 -8.07 11.50
C ALA A 133 15.60 -6.90 11.90
N LEU A 134 15.11 -5.65 11.89
CA LEU A 134 15.94 -4.44 11.97
C LEU A 134 15.83 -3.69 13.30
N SER A 135 14.75 -3.89 14.05
CA SER A 135 14.41 -3.19 15.27
C SER A 135 13.81 -4.17 16.27
N VAL A 136 14.14 -3.98 17.55
CA VAL A 136 13.53 -4.73 18.66
C VAL A 136 12.08 -4.29 18.89
N ALA A 137 11.75 -3.03 18.58
CA ALA A 137 10.38 -2.53 18.68
C ALA A 137 9.53 -3.17 17.56
N PRO A 138 8.46 -3.92 17.91
CA PRO A 138 7.57 -4.53 16.94
C PRO A 138 6.51 -3.53 16.44
N GLY A 139 5.90 -3.84 15.29
CA GLY A 139 4.59 -3.32 14.95
C GLY A 139 3.51 -4.16 15.63
N PHE A 140 2.25 -3.94 15.28
CA PHE A 140 1.18 -4.79 15.82
C PHE A 140 -0.04 -4.86 14.89
N GLN A 141 -0.82 -5.91 15.07
CA GLN A 141 -2.10 -6.13 14.42
C GLN A 141 -3.21 -6.14 15.48
N ILE A 142 -4.34 -5.48 15.19
CA ILE A 142 -5.59 -5.67 15.93
C ILE A 142 -6.76 -5.70 14.93
N GLY A 143 -7.57 -6.76 14.99
CA GLY A 143 -8.57 -7.02 13.95
C GLY A 143 -7.94 -7.07 12.56
N ASN A 144 -8.44 -6.23 11.65
CA ASN A 144 -7.92 -6.07 10.29
C ASN A 144 -6.95 -4.87 10.12
N VAL A 145 -6.50 -4.24 11.22
CA VAL A 145 -5.59 -3.09 11.18
C VAL A 145 -4.16 -3.54 11.55
N TYR A 146 -3.21 -3.26 10.67
CA TYR A 146 -1.80 -3.64 10.73
C TYR A 146 -0.95 -2.38 10.83
N VAL A 147 -0.42 -2.12 12.01
CA VAL A 147 0.31 -0.89 12.35
C VAL A 147 1.80 -1.15 12.25
N MET A 148 2.47 -0.44 11.34
CA MET A 148 3.89 -0.60 11.03
C MET A 148 4.66 0.71 11.24
N ALA A 149 5.99 0.59 11.34
CA ALA A 149 6.87 1.73 11.50
C ALA A 149 6.82 2.68 10.29
N GLY A 150 7.09 3.97 10.51
CA GLY A 150 7.22 4.95 9.42
C GLY A 150 8.54 4.84 8.66
N VAL A 151 9.60 4.37 9.33
CA VAL A 151 10.95 4.23 8.75
C VAL A 151 10.92 3.16 7.64
N PRO A 152 11.24 3.49 6.37
CA PRO A 152 10.97 2.60 5.25
C PRO A 152 11.57 1.21 5.37
N ARG A 153 12.84 1.10 5.76
CA ARG A 153 13.49 -0.21 5.90
C ARG A 153 12.85 -1.08 6.98
N VAL A 154 12.39 -0.47 8.07
CA VAL A 154 11.73 -1.19 9.17
C VAL A 154 10.33 -1.63 8.73
N MET A 155 9.57 -0.74 8.09
CA MET A 155 8.27 -1.05 7.51
C MET A 155 8.36 -2.23 6.52
N GLN A 156 9.32 -2.18 5.61
CA GLN A 156 9.56 -3.23 4.62
C GLN A 156 9.81 -4.58 5.29
N SER A 157 10.67 -4.61 6.31
CA SER A 157 10.94 -5.83 7.07
C SER A 157 9.71 -6.34 7.86
N MET A 158 8.88 -5.44 8.39
CA MET A 158 7.59 -5.80 9.01
C MET A 158 6.62 -6.42 8.00
N PHE A 159 6.51 -5.82 6.82
CA PHE A 159 5.64 -6.34 5.77
C PHE A 159 6.14 -7.68 5.22
N GLU A 160 7.44 -7.86 5.01
CA GLU A 160 8.02 -9.14 4.59
C GLU A 160 7.72 -10.28 5.57
N TRP A 161 7.75 -9.99 6.89
CA TRP A 161 7.36 -10.95 7.92
C TRP A 161 5.85 -11.25 7.90
N LEU A 162 5.04 -10.25 7.57
CA LEU A 162 3.59 -10.35 7.56
C LEU A 162 3.04 -11.01 6.29
N ALA A 163 3.65 -10.75 5.12
CA ALA A 163 3.15 -11.13 3.80
C ALA A 163 2.76 -12.62 3.68
N PRO A 164 3.55 -13.60 4.20
CA PRO A 164 3.17 -15.01 4.15
C PRO A 164 1.93 -15.38 4.98
N LYS A 165 1.48 -14.49 5.88
CA LYS A 165 0.35 -14.70 6.80
C LYS A 165 -0.93 -14.04 6.32
N LEU A 166 -0.84 -13.16 5.32
CA LEU A 166 -2.00 -12.52 4.72
C LEU A 166 -2.73 -13.51 3.82
N GLN A 167 -4.04 -13.57 3.95
CA GLN A 167 -4.86 -14.31 3.00
C GLN A 167 -5.01 -13.47 1.73
N GLY A 168 -4.33 -13.91 0.68
CA GLY A 168 -4.35 -13.29 -0.63
C GLY A 168 -5.49 -13.77 -1.52
N GLY A 169 -5.53 -13.23 -2.73
CA GLY A 169 -6.45 -13.62 -3.80
C GLY A 169 -5.71 -14.09 -5.05
N ALA A 170 -6.41 -14.08 -6.19
CA ALA A 170 -5.77 -14.28 -7.47
C ALA A 170 -4.78 -13.14 -7.74
N LYS A 171 -3.54 -13.47 -8.14
CA LYS A 171 -2.51 -12.46 -8.42
C LYS A 171 -2.99 -11.49 -9.48
N VAL A 172 -2.73 -10.20 -9.27
CA VAL A 172 -2.99 -9.19 -10.29
C VAL A 172 -1.92 -9.32 -11.36
N VAL A 173 -2.33 -9.60 -12.59
CA VAL A 173 -1.47 -9.55 -13.75
C VAL A 173 -1.53 -8.18 -14.40
N SER A 174 -0.42 -7.78 -15.00
CA SER A 174 -0.31 -6.54 -15.78
C SER A 174 0.15 -6.90 -17.19
N ARG A 175 -0.51 -6.33 -18.19
CA ARG A 175 -0.08 -6.36 -19.59
C ARG A 175 -0.05 -4.92 -20.09
N ALA A 176 0.97 -4.58 -20.87
CA ALA A 176 1.17 -3.22 -21.35
C ALA A 176 1.48 -3.21 -22.84
N VAL A 177 1.10 -2.13 -23.52
CA VAL A 177 1.53 -1.79 -24.87
C VAL A 177 1.77 -0.29 -24.92
N HIS A 178 2.82 0.14 -25.59
CA HIS A 178 3.13 1.55 -25.73
C HIS A 178 3.39 1.92 -27.19
N ALA A 179 3.30 3.22 -27.50
CA ALA A 179 3.68 3.75 -28.80
C ALA A 179 4.28 5.15 -28.67
N ILE A 180 5.42 5.35 -29.34
CA ILE A 180 6.06 6.66 -29.49
C ILE A 180 5.26 7.49 -30.50
N GLY A 181 5.08 8.78 -30.21
CA GLY A 181 4.32 9.74 -31.01
C GLY A 181 2.80 9.58 -30.92
N LEU A 182 2.30 8.70 -30.06
CA LEU A 182 0.86 8.58 -29.75
C LEU A 182 0.46 9.69 -28.78
N ALA A 183 -0.57 10.46 -29.13
CA ALA A 183 -1.19 11.42 -28.24
C ALA A 183 -2.38 10.77 -27.52
N GLU A 184 -2.49 10.97 -26.21
CA GLU A 184 -3.54 10.35 -25.38
C GLU A 184 -4.95 10.65 -25.88
N GLY A 185 -5.21 11.88 -26.34
CA GLY A 185 -6.50 12.27 -26.90
C GLY A 185 -6.92 11.50 -28.16
N LEU A 186 -5.97 10.95 -28.93
CA LEU A 186 -6.28 10.19 -30.15
C LEU A 186 -6.78 8.78 -29.83
N ILE A 187 -6.35 8.19 -28.70
CA ILE A 187 -6.73 6.83 -28.32
C ILE A 187 -7.87 6.79 -27.30
N ALA A 188 -8.18 7.90 -26.62
CA ALA A 188 -9.11 7.96 -25.50
C ALA A 188 -10.51 7.36 -25.79
N GLU A 189 -11.12 7.67 -26.93
CA GLU A 189 -12.44 7.13 -27.29
C GLU A 189 -12.37 5.61 -27.54
N GLY A 190 -11.36 5.16 -28.30
CA GLY A 190 -11.12 3.74 -28.54
C GLY A 190 -10.86 2.97 -27.24
N LEU A 191 -10.05 3.53 -26.35
CA LEU A 191 -9.73 2.97 -25.04
C LEU A 191 -10.98 2.86 -24.15
N THR A 192 -11.86 3.86 -24.18
CA THR A 192 -13.16 3.82 -23.50
C THR A 192 -14.00 2.64 -24.01
N GLY A 193 -14.01 2.42 -25.32
CA GLY A 193 -14.67 1.27 -25.94
C GLY A 193 -14.10 -0.07 -25.46
N VAL A 194 -12.78 -0.19 -25.32
CA VAL A 194 -12.14 -1.39 -24.78
C VAL A 194 -12.52 -1.58 -23.30
N GLN A 195 -12.42 -0.54 -22.46
CA GLN A 195 -12.80 -0.61 -21.04
C GLN A 195 -14.25 -1.05 -20.83
N ALA A 196 -15.17 -0.63 -21.69
CA ALA A 196 -16.57 -1.06 -21.64
C ALA A 196 -16.76 -2.57 -21.94
N ARG A 197 -15.88 -3.18 -22.77
CA ARG A 197 -15.89 -4.63 -23.07
C ARG A 197 -15.19 -5.47 -21.99
N TYR A 198 -14.27 -4.86 -21.25
CA TYR A 198 -13.50 -5.49 -20.18
C TYR A 198 -13.74 -4.81 -18.81
N PRO A 199 -14.98 -4.80 -18.29
CA PRO A 199 -15.33 -4.08 -17.05
C PRO A 199 -14.66 -4.65 -15.79
N ASP A 200 -14.09 -5.85 -15.88
CA ASP A 200 -13.35 -6.54 -14.83
C ASP A 200 -11.86 -6.18 -14.78
N LEU A 201 -11.36 -5.48 -15.81
CA LEU A 201 -9.99 -4.99 -15.89
C LEU A 201 -9.93 -3.50 -15.58
N ASP A 202 -8.78 -3.06 -15.07
CA ASP A 202 -8.40 -1.66 -14.94
C ASP A 202 -7.48 -1.30 -16.12
N LEU A 203 -8.01 -0.55 -17.10
CA LEU A 203 -7.24 -0.03 -18.23
C LEU A 203 -6.79 1.40 -17.95
N GLY A 204 -5.48 1.57 -17.74
CA GLY A 204 -4.84 2.86 -17.54
C GLY A 204 -4.14 3.36 -18.81
N SER A 205 -4.15 4.67 -19.00
CA SER A 205 -3.34 5.39 -19.98
C SER A 205 -2.30 6.24 -19.25
N TYR A 206 -1.04 6.12 -19.65
CA TYR A 206 0.10 6.76 -19.00
C TYR A 206 1.00 7.44 -20.04
N PRO A 207 0.86 8.76 -20.23
CA PRO A 207 1.79 9.54 -21.05
C PRO A 207 3.21 9.45 -20.50
N PHE A 208 4.20 9.35 -21.40
CA PHE A 208 5.61 9.37 -21.03
C PHE A 208 6.39 10.36 -21.90
N TYR A 209 7.45 10.92 -21.30
CA TYR A 209 8.37 11.86 -21.95
C TYR A 209 9.80 11.39 -21.68
N ARG A 210 10.46 10.88 -22.73
CA ARG A 210 11.83 10.33 -22.65
C ARG A 210 12.72 10.96 -23.71
N PRO A 211 14.06 10.90 -23.56
CA PRO A 211 14.99 11.32 -24.60
C PRO A 211 14.78 10.58 -25.94
N SER A 212 14.31 9.34 -25.88
CA SER A 212 13.96 8.49 -27.04
C SER A 212 12.63 8.87 -27.71
N GLY A 213 11.85 9.76 -27.11
CA GLY A 213 10.57 10.23 -27.63
C GLY A 213 9.49 10.33 -26.54
N ASN A 214 8.38 10.95 -26.90
CA ASN A 214 7.17 11.01 -26.08
C ASN A 214 6.10 10.09 -26.66
N GLY A 215 5.20 9.60 -25.82
CA GLY A 215 4.15 8.68 -26.24
C GLY A 215 3.20 8.33 -25.10
N VAL A 216 2.45 7.26 -25.28
CA VAL A 216 1.51 6.75 -24.29
C VAL A 216 1.73 5.25 -24.09
N SER A 217 1.79 4.82 -22.82
CA SER A 217 1.70 3.43 -22.39
C SER A 217 0.27 3.14 -21.96
N ILE A 218 -0.32 2.07 -22.49
CA ILE A 218 -1.62 1.57 -22.06
C ILE A 218 -1.40 0.27 -21.29
N VAL A 219 -1.98 0.18 -20.11
CA VAL A 219 -1.78 -0.96 -19.21
C VAL A 219 -3.14 -1.55 -18.83
N ALA A 220 -3.30 -2.86 -19.01
CA ALA A 220 -4.43 -3.64 -18.54
C ALA A 220 -4.03 -4.41 -17.28
N LYS A 221 -4.74 -4.17 -16.17
CA LYS A 221 -4.55 -4.88 -14.90
C LYS A 221 -5.80 -5.65 -14.52
N GLY A 222 -5.62 -6.88 -14.06
CA GLY A 222 -6.73 -7.71 -13.58
C GLY A 222 -6.26 -9.06 -13.08
N THR A 223 -7.18 -9.92 -12.69
CA THR A 223 -6.87 -11.27 -12.17
C THR A 223 -6.92 -12.36 -13.24
N ASP A 224 -7.50 -12.06 -14.41
CA ASP A 224 -7.57 -12.97 -15.55
C ASP A 224 -6.53 -12.57 -16.60
N ALA A 225 -5.48 -13.40 -16.72
CA ALA A 225 -4.38 -13.16 -17.64
C ALA A 225 -4.83 -13.18 -19.11
N ALA A 226 -5.75 -14.08 -19.47
CA ALA A 226 -6.22 -14.20 -20.84
C ALA A 226 -7.06 -12.98 -21.24
N ARG A 227 -7.88 -12.46 -20.32
CA ARG A 227 -8.63 -11.22 -20.56
C ARG A 227 -7.70 -10.00 -20.66
N ALA A 228 -6.70 -9.89 -19.80
CA ALA A 228 -5.72 -8.81 -19.88
C ALA A 228 -4.94 -8.84 -21.22
N GLU A 229 -4.57 -10.02 -21.69
CA GLU A 229 -3.91 -10.21 -22.99
C GLU A 229 -4.83 -9.84 -24.16
N ALA A 230 -6.10 -10.26 -24.11
CA ALA A 230 -7.10 -9.91 -25.13
C ALA A 230 -7.35 -8.39 -25.20
N ALA A 231 -7.48 -7.73 -24.05
CA ALA A 231 -7.67 -6.27 -23.99
C ALA A 231 -6.46 -5.53 -24.59
N ILE A 232 -5.22 -5.94 -24.25
CA ILE A 232 -4.02 -5.33 -24.84
C ILE A 232 -3.87 -5.63 -26.33
N ALA A 233 -4.31 -6.79 -26.80
CA ALA A 233 -4.35 -7.08 -28.24
C ALA A 233 -5.30 -6.12 -28.97
N GLU A 234 -6.49 -5.84 -28.42
CA GLU A 234 -7.41 -4.86 -28.99
C GLU A 234 -6.81 -3.44 -28.99
N VAL A 235 -6.18 -3.02 -27.90
CA VAL A 235 -5.48 -1.73 -27.82
C VAL A 235 -4.34 -1.67 -28.85
N THR A 236 -3.61 -2.77 -29.05
CA THR A 236 -2.55 -2.88 -30.06
C THR A 236 -3.12 -2.61 -31.46
N THR A 237 -4.28 -3.17 -31.79
CA THR A 237 -4.98 -2.90 -33.06
C THR A 237 -5.44 -1.45 -33.16
N LEU A 238 -5.95 -0.85 -32.07
CA LEU A 238 -6.32 0.57 -32.05
C LEU A 238 -5.13 1.47 -32.34
N ILE A 239 -3.98 1.23 -31.69
CA ILE A 239 -2.75 1.98 -31.92
C ILE A 239 -2.31 1.88 -33.38
N ALA A 240 -2.31 0.67 -33.94
CA ALA A 240 -1.95 0.45 -35.34
C ALA A 240 -2.89 1.18 -36.32
N GLY A 241 -4.19 1.24 -36.00
CA GLY A 241 -5.20 1.96 -36.78
C GLY A 241 -5.05 3.50 -36.72
N LEU A 242 -4.23 4.03 -35.82
CA LEU A 242 -3.91 5.46 -35.71
C LEU A 242 -2.58 5.81 -36.39
N ASP A 243 -2.09 4.95 -37.29
CA ASP A 243 -0.79 5.08 -37.97
C ASP A 243 0.37 5.26 -36.97
N ARG A 244 0.35 4.45 -35.90
CA ARG A 244 1.42 4.37 -34.90
C ARG A 244 1.91 2.93 -34.76
N THR A 245 3.17 2.76 -34.39
CA THR A 245 3.78 1.45 -34.18
C THR A 245 3.60 1.04 -32.71
N PRO A 246 2.74 0.05 -32.40
CA PRO A 246 2.64 -0.48 -31.06
C PRO A 246 3.86 -1.33 -30.71
N VAL A 247 4.33 -1.22 -29.47
CA VAL A 247 5.41 -2.02 -28.89
C VAL A 247 4.90 -2.66 -27.61
N GLN A 248 5.02 -3.99 -27.50
CA GLN A 248 4.56 -4.71 -26.31
C GLN A 248 5.44 -4.40 -25.09
N GLY A 249 4.82 -4.30 -23.92
CA GLY A 249 5.45 -3.96 -22.66
C GLY A 249 5.39 -2.47 -22.34
N GLU A 250 5.98 -2.10 -21.21
CA GLU A 250 6.20 -0.71 -20.81
C GLU A 250 7.31 -0.06 -21.66
N PRO A 251 7.29 1.27 -21.85
CA PRO A 251 8.39 1.95 -22.50
C PRO A 251 9.69 1.76 -21.69
N PRO A 252 10.84 1.58 -22.36
CA PRO A 252 12.13 1.50 -21.68
C PRO A 252 12.40 2.79 -20.88
N GLU A 253 13.10 2.65 -19.74
CA GLU A 253 13.45 3.75 -18.84
C GLU A 253 14.32 4.84 -19.49
#